data_AF-A0A965IIQ1-F1
#
_entry.id   AF-A0A965IIQ1-F1
#
_cell.length_a   1.000
_cell.length_b   1.000
_cell.length_c   1.000
_cell.angle_alpha   90.00
_cell.angle_beta   90.00
_cell.angle_gamma   90.00
#
_symmetry.space_group_name_H-M   'P 1'
#
loop_
_entity.id
_entity.type
_entity.pdbx_description
1 polymer ?
#
loop_
_entity_poly.entity_id
_entity_poly.type
_entity_poly.pdbx_seq_one_letter_code
_entity_poly.pdbx_strand_id
1 'polypeptide(L)'
;MRKSKLSKTKQRLATEHIELVRVLAKYFCQSRPAWQRRNLLDDLEGEGMLALSKAARTYDPKRLPYPRAYFARAILNSMLKWIKRFHRVPGERISLNVAEEESPVFDQIDYLGLAIADLPEEDQGFAVDRFVQDASLRAISEVTGMPVRVASLRSQRLARHLSESLEIQLVPRNKDAPCRSRSSGPRPESEQASSRGRARRRAR
;
A
#
# COMPACT_ATOMS: atom_id res chain seq x y z
N MET A 1 -22.94 32.93 0.69
CA MET A 1 -22.04 33.07 -0.48
C MET A 1 -22.64 32.36 -1.70
N ARG A 2 -23.01 33.08 -2.77
CA ARG A 2 -23.52 32.45 -4.01
C ARG A 2 -22.37 31.72 -4.71
N LYS A 3 -22.51 30.41 -4.96
CA LYS A 3 -21.51 29.61 -5.68
C LYS A 3 -21.54 30.03 -7.16
N SER A 4 -20.51 30.76 -7.60
CA SER A 4 -20.34 31.11 -9.02
C SER A 4 -20.28 29.85 -9.89
N LYS A 5 -20.95 29.87 -11.05
CA LYS A 5 -20.91 28.79 -12.04
C LYS A 5 -19.47 28.65 -12.58
N LEU A 6 -19.09 27.43 -12.97
CA LEU A 6 -17.76 27.16 -13.52
C LEU A 6 -17.61 27.86 -14.89
N SER A 7 -16.50 28.58 -15.12
CA SER A 7 -16.20 29.17 -16.43
C SER A 7 -16.08 28.09 -17.52
N LYS A 8 -16.50 28.39 -18.77
CA LYS A 8 -16.44 27.46 -19.91
C LYS A 8 -15.05 26.86 -20.11
N THR A 9 -13.99 27.66 -19.95
CA THR A 9 -12.60 27.18 -20.07
C THR A 9 -12.26 26.13 -19.00
N LYS A 10 -12.74 26.33 -17.78
CA LYS A 10 -12.52 25.39 -16.67
C LYS A 10 -13.39 24.13 -16.81
N GLN A 11 -14.59 24.26 -17.38
CA GLN A 11 -15.42 23.10 -17.73
C GLN A 11 -14.70 22.22 -18.76
N ARG A 12 -14.20 22.82 -19.85
CA ARG A 12 -13.44 22.09 -20.88
C ARG A 12 -12.23 21.38 -20.28
N LEU A 13 -11.45 22.08 -19.44
CA LEU A 13 -10.29 21.48 -18.76
C LEU A 13 -10.67 20.28 -17.88
N ALA A 14 -11.81 20.34 -17.19
CA ALA A 14 -12.31 19.21 -16.42
C ALA A 14 -12.73 18.05 -17.33
N THR A 15 -13.47 18.34 -18.40
CA THR A 15 -13.91 17.32 -19.39
C THR A 15 -12.73 16.58 -20.01
N GLU A 16 -11.66 17.29 -20.37
CA GLU A 16 -10.42 16.71 -20.91
C GLU A 16 -9.78 15.66 -19.98
N HIS A 17 -10.07 15.70 -18.67
CA HIS A 17 -9.46 14.84 -17.66
C HIS A 17 -10.46 13.90 -16.97
N ILE A 18 -11.68 13.75 -17.50
CA ILE A 18 -12.71 12.85 -16.90
C ILE A 18 -12.23 11.41 -16.84
N GLU A 19 -11.61 10.90 -17.92
CA GLU A 19 -11.15 9.50 -17.98
C GLU A 19 -10.10 9.17 -16.91
N LEU A 20 -9.34 10.17 -16.47
CA LEU A 20 -8.35 10.02 -15.41
C LEU A 20 -9.00 9.55 -14.10
N VAL A 21 -10.24 9.97 -13.82
CA VAL A 21 -10.94 9.60 -12.58
C VAL A 21 -11.15 8.09 -12.51
N ARG A 22 -11.63 7.49 -13.60
CA ARG A 22 -11.87 6.04 -13.70
C ARG A 22 -10.58 5.23 -13.54
N VAL A 23 -9.51 5.66 -14.20
CA VAL A 23 -8.19 5.01 -14.08
C VAL A 23 -7.69 5.08 -12.63
N LEU A 24 -7.81 6.23 -11.99
CA LEU A 24 -7.36 6.42 -10.61
C LEU A 24 -8.23 5.68 -9.59
N ALA A 25 -9.54 5.57 -9.81
CA ALA A 25 -10.43 4.79 -8.95
C ALA A 25 -10.03 3.30 -8.97
N LYS A 26 -9.82 2.73 -10.16
CA LYS A 26 -9.33 1.35 -10.32
C LYS A 26 -7.98 1.14 -9.65
N TYR A 27 -7.02 2.03 -9.93
CA TYR A 27 -5.69 1.99 -9.31
C TYR A 27 -5.78 2.08 -7.78
N PHE A 28 -6.64 2.95 -7.27
CA PHE A 28 -6.83 3.15 -5.84
C PHE A 28 -7.34 1.86 -5.16
N CYS A 29 -8.31 1.16 -5.76
CA CYS A 29 -8.80 -0.13 -5.26
C CYS A 29 -7.73 -1.23 -5.34
N GLN A 30 -7.01 -1.33 -6.46
CA GLN A 30 -5.95 -2.33 -6.64
C GLN A 30 -4.81 -2.16 -5.62
N SER A 31 -4.46 -0.92 -5.30
CA SER A 31 -3.40 -0.64 -4.32
C SER A 31 -3.77 -1.00 -2.88
N ARG A 32 -5.05 -1.31 -2.60
CA ARG A 32 -5.57 -1.53 -1.23
C ARG A 32 -6.61 -2.66 -1.20
N PRO A 33 -6.16 -3.93 -1.15
CA PRO A 33 -7.03 -5.11 -1.25
C PRO A 33 -8.16 -5.16 -0.20
N ALA A 34 -7.91 -4.64 1.01
CA ALA A 34 -8.92 -4.57 2.08
C ALA A 34 -10.19 -3.80 1.66
N TRP A 35 -10.09 -2.88 0.70
CA TRP A 35 -11.21 -2.05 0.26
C TRP A 35 -11.83 -2.53 -1.06
N GLN A 36 -11.22 -3.51 -1.73
CA GLN A 36 -11.68 -4.05 -3.00
C GLN A 36 -12.99 -4.85 -2.87
N ARG A 37 -13.23 -5.48 -1.71
CA ARG A 37 -14.38 -6.38 -1.48
C ARG A 37 -15.74 -5.69 -1.45
N ARG A 38 -15.80 -4.35 -1.37
CA ARG A 38 -17.02 -3.59 -1.07
C ARG A 38 -17.68 -2.91 -2.27
N ASN A 39 -17.31 -3.27 -3.50
CA ASN A 39 -17.81 -2.63 -4.73
C ASN A 39 -17.77 -1.07 -4.69
N LEU A 40 -16.70 -0.51 -4.13
CA LEU A 40 -16.56 0.95 -3.91
C LEU A 40 -16.25 1.75 -5.17
N LEU A 41 -16.18 1.10 -6.33
CA LEU A 41 -15.66 1.72 -7.55
C LEU A 41 -16.51 2.92 -7.99
N ASP A 42 -17.83 2.74 -8.06
CA ASP A 42 -18.76 3.78 -8.53
C ASP A 42 -18.79 4.98 -7.57
N ASP A 43 -18.75 4.72 -6.25
CA ASP A 43 -18.68 5.77 -5.23
C ASP A 43 -17.38 6.58 -5.32
N LEU A 44 -16.26 5.89 -5.53
CA LEU A 44 -14.95 6.52 -5.70
C LEU A 44 -14.86 7.33 -6.99
N GLU A 45 -15.45 6.83 -8.08
CA GLU A 45 -15.57 7.59 -9.33
C GLU A 45 -16.38 8.86 -9.11
N GLY A 46 -17.53 8.77 -8.44
CA GLY A 46 -18.36 9.93 -8.09
C GLY A 46 -17.60 10.99 -7.26
N GLU A 47 -16.91 10.56 -6.20
CA GLU A 47 -16.09 11.46 -5.38
C GLU A 47 -14.91 12.06 -6.18
N GLY A 48 -14.30 11.26 -7.06
CA GLY A 48 -13.23 11.70 -7.95
C GLY A 48 -13.69 12.77 -8.94
N MET A 49 -14.88 12.62 -9.54
CA MET A 49 -15.47 13.60 -10.45
C MET A 49 -15.75 14.93 -9.75
N LEU A 50 -16.24 14.87 -8.50
CA LEU A 50 -16.45 16.04 -7.67
C LEU A 50 -15.12 16.75 -7.34
N ALA A 51 -14.08 15.97 -7.01
CA ALA A 51 -12.74 16.48 -6.72
C ALA A 51 -12.10 17.14 -7.94
N LEU A 52 -12.21 16.52 -9.12
CA LEU A 52 -11.74 17.08 -10.39
C LEU A 52 -12.41 18.42 -10.68
N SER A 53 -13.73 18.50 -10.53
CA SER A 53 -14.49 19.74 -10.72
C SER A 53 -14.09 20.86 -9.76
N LYS A 54 -13.74 20.50 -8.51
CA LYS A 54 -13.21 21.45 -7.51
C LYS A 54 -11.79 21.90 -7.88
N ALA A 55 -10.92 20.97 -8.25
CA ALA A 55 -9.55 21.26 -8.61
C ALA A 55 -9.46 22.12 -9.88
N ALA A 56 -10.33 21.90 -10.87
CA ALA A 56 -10.38 22.70 -12.08
C ALA A 56 -10.65 24.20 -11.80
N ARG A 57 -11.42 24.51 -10.73
CA ARG A 57 -11.68 25.90 -10.30
C ARG A 57 -10.40 26.60 -9.86
N THR A 58 -9.57 25.91 -9.09
CA THR A 58 -8.38 26.47 -8.43
C THR A 58 -7.09 26.27 -9.21
N TYR A 59 -7.15 25.55 -10.33
CA TYR A 59 -5.97 25.30 -11.16
C TYR A 59 -5.45 26.60 -11.79
N ASP A 60 -4.15 26.84 -11.66
CA ASP A 60 -3.46 27.95 -12.32
C ASP A 60 -2.31 27.38 -13.16
N PRO A 61 -2.37 27.47 -14.51
CA PRO A 61 -1.36 26.92 -15.40
C PRO A 61 0.00 27.60 -15.24
N LYS A 62 0.07 28.85 -14.74
CA LYS A 62 1.34 29.55 -14.53
C LYS A 62 2.13 28.94 -13.37
N ARG A 63 1.43 28.44 -12.35
CA ARG A 63 2.03 27.87 -11.13
C ARG A 63 2.36 26.39 -11.26
N LEU A 64 1.56 25.64 -12.03
CA LEU A 64 1.66 24.20 -12.15
C LEU A 64 1.53 23.81 -13.62
N PRO A 65 2.65 23.55 -14.34
CA PRO A 65 2.61 23.26 -15.77
C PRO A 65 2.01 21.89 -16.11
N TYR A 66 1.86 21.01 -15.11
CA TYR A 66 1.39 19.63 -15.29
C TYR A 66 -0.03 19.43 -14.72
N PRO A 67 -1.09 19.70 -15.49
CA PRO A 67 -2.47 19.61 -15.01
C PRO A 67 -2.83 18.19 -14.56
N ARG A 68 -2.39 17.18 -15.32
CA ARG A 68 -2.68 15.77 -15.04
C ARG A 68 -2.18 15.33 -13.66
N ALA A 69 -0.95 15.70 -13.29
CA ALA A 69 -0.38 15.36 -11.98
C ALA A 69 -1.11 16.09 -10.84
N TYR A 70 -1.45 17.37 -11.04
CA TYR A 70 -2.22 18.15 -10.08
C TYR A 70 -3.61 17.54 -9.83
N PHE A 71 -4.35 17.22 -10.89
CA PHE A 71 -5.67 16.60 -10.79
C PHE A 71 -5.59 15.21 -10.18
N ALA A 72 -4.64 14.38 -10.58
CA ALA A 72 -4.46 13.06 -10.00
C ALA A 72 -4.29 13.11 -8.49
N ARG A 73 -3.43 14.02 -7.99
CA ARG A 73 -3.20 14.19 -6.56
C ARG A 73 -4.46 14.69 -5.83
N ALA A 74 -5.22 15.60 -6.44
CA ALA A 74 -6.48 16.10 -5.87
C ALA A 74 -7.54 14.99 -5.77
N ILE A 75 -7.71 14.20 -6.83
CA ILE A 75 -8.65 13.08 -6.92
C ILE A 75 -8.32 12.02 -5.86
N LEU A 76 -7.08 11.52 -5.84
CA LEU A 76 -6.64 10.48 -4.90
C LEU A 76 -6.77 10.93 -3.43
N ASN A 77 -6.47 12.20 -3.14
CA ASN A 77 -6.65 12.77 -1.80
C ASN A 77 -8.13 12.85 -1.39
N SER A 78 -9.03 13.15 -2.33
CA SER A 78 -10.48 13.18 -2.06
C SER A 78 -11.01 11.79 -1.78
N MET A 79 -10.68 10.82 -2.63
CA MET A 79 -11.01 9.40 -2.45
C MET A 79 -10.53 8.88 -1.09
N LEU A 80 -9.28 9.19 -0.70
CA LEU A 80 -8.74 8.80 0.62
C LEU A 80 -9.53 9.44 1.78
N LYS A 81 -9.90 10.72 1.66
CA LYS A 81 -10.70 11.41 2.69
C LYS A 81 -12.10 10.84 2.78
N TRP A 82 -12.73 10.52 1.65
CA TRP A 82 -14.05 9.91 1.59
C TRP A 82 -14.05 8.53 2.25
N ILE A 83 -13.09 7.65 1.92
CA ILE A 83 -12.97 6.34 2.57
C ILE A 83 -12.71 6.47 4.06
N LYS A 84 -11.80 7.36 4.47
CA LYS A 84 -11.54 7.62 5.90
C LYS A 84 -12.80 8.09 6.63
N ARG A 85 -13.70 8.82 5.95
CA ARG A 85 -14.98 9.24 6.52
C ARG A 85 -16.00 8.09 6.52
N PHE A 86 -16.08 7.32 5.45
CA PHE A 86 -17.00 6.20 5.30
C PHE A 86 -16.70 5.08 6.31
N HIS A 87 -15.41 4.81 6.56
CA HIS A 87 -14.95 3.81 7.52
C HIS A 87 -14.78 4.38 8.94
N ARG A 88 -14.91 5.69 9.12
CA ARG A 88 -15.14 6.25 10.45
C ARG A 88 -16.56 5.84 10.83
N VAL A 89 -16.67 4.73 11.53
CA VAL A 89 -17.85 4.49 12.37
C VAL A 89 -17.85 5.65 13.37
N PRO A 90 -18.91 6.47 13.44
CA PRO A 90 -19.13 7.33 14.60
C PRO A 90 -19.48 6.41 15.78
N GLY A 91 -18.50 5.66 16.25
CA GLY A 91 -18.60 4.74 17.37
C GLY A 91 -17.99 5.39 18.61
N GLU A 92 -18.52 5.00 19.75
CA GLU A 92 -17.94 5.20 21.06
C GLU A 92 -16.42 4.91 21.00
N ARG A 93 -15.60 5.70 21.71
CA ARG A 93 -14.16 5.45 21.75
C ARG A 93 -13.93 4.13 22.48
N ILE A 94 -13.84 3.05 21.72
CA ILE A 94 -13.50 1.72 22.26
C ILE A 94 -12.09 1.84 22.85
N SER A 95 -11.95 1.47 24.12
CA SER A 95 -10.63 1.43 24.76
C SER A 95 -9.76 0.36 24.09
N LEU A 96 -8.44 0.51 24.13
CA LEU A 96 -7.53 -0.48 23.53
C LEU A 96 -7.82 -1.90 24.04
N ASN A 97 -8.14 -2.05 25.32
CA ASN A 97 -8.46 -3.34 25.93
C ASN A 97 -9.73 -3.96 25.34
N VAL A 98 -10.80 -3.17 25.15
CA VAL A 98 -12.04 -3.68 24.55
C VAL A 98 -11.81 -3.98 23.06
N ALA A 99 -10.96 -3.22 22.36
CA ALA A 99 -10.62 -3.53 20.97
C ALA A 99 -9.77 -4.80 20.82
N GLU A 100 -8.95 -5.14 21.82
CA GLU A 100 -8.20 -6.40 21.88
C GLU A 100 -9.12 -7.59 22.19
N GLU A 101 -10.10 -7.41 23.07
CA GLU A 101 -11.11 -8.44 23.42
C GLU A 101 -12.16 -8.65 22.32
N GLU A 102 -12.64 -7.55 21.70
CA GLU A 102 -13.63 -7.57 20.63
C GLU A 102 -13.03 -7.73 19.26
N SER A 103 -11.70 -7.71 19.10
CA SER A 103 -11.11 -8.13 17.85
C SER A 103 -11.58 -9.56 17.66
N PRO A 104 -12.49 -9.84 16.70
CA PRO A 104 -12.84 -11.22 16.46
C PRO A 104 -11.52 -11.88 16.09
N VAL A 105 -11.06 -12.76 16.99
CA VAL A 105 -10.25 -13.90 16.60
C VAL A 105 -11.21 -14.66 15.69
N PHE A 106 -11.37 -14.18 14.47
CA PHE A 106 -11.72 -15.04 13.38
C PHE A 106 -10.69 -16.14 13.54
N ASP A 107 -11.16 -17.35 13.82
CA ASP A 107 -10.40 -18.56 13.59
C ASP A 107 -9.95 -18.47 12.14
N GLN A 108 -8.86 -17.75 11.91
CA GLN A 108 -8.21 -17.63 10.63
C GLN A 108 -7.66 -19.01 10.49
N ILE A 109 -8.45 -19.84 9.80
CA ILE A 109 -8.04 -21.12 9.28
C ILE A 109 -6.62 -20.87 8.79
N ASP A 110 -5.65 -21.55 9.41
CA ASP A 110 -4.25 -21.37 9.09
C ASP A 110 -4.01 -22.01 7.72
N TYR A 111 -4.42 -21.29 6.67
CA TYR A 111 -4.34 -21.76 5.30
C TYR A 111 -2.90 -22.06 4.92
N LEU A 112 -1.94 -21.32 5.49
CA LEU A 112 -0.52 -21.59 5.31
C LEU A 112 -0.12 -22.90 5.98
N GLY A 113 -0.53 -23.12 7.24
CA GLY A 113 -0.31 -24.38 7.94
C GLY A 113 -0.90 -25.59 7.20
N LEU A 114 -2.13 -25.46 6.70
CA LEU A 114 -2.77 -26.49 5.86
C LEU A 114 -2.00 -26.75 4.57
N ALA A 115 -1.61 -25.69 3.85
CA ALA A 115 -0.82 -25.83 2.62
C ALA A 115 0.57 -26.42 2.87
N ILE A 116 1.17 -26.19 4.05
CA ILE A 116 2.42 -26.82 4.46
C ILE A 116 2.21 -28.30 4.77
N ALA A 117 1.10 -28.67 5.41
CA ALA A 117 0.78 -30.07 5.72
C ALA A 117 0.62 -30.93 4.44
N ASP A 118 0.22 -30.32 3.32
CA ASP A 118 0.10 -30.98 2.02
C ASP A 118 1.46 -31.18 1.30
N LEU A 119 2.56 -30.61 1.81
CA LEU A 119 3.90 -30.82 1.25
C LEU A 119 4.47 -32.21 1.63
N PRO A 120 5.44 -32.75 0.85
CA PRO A 120 6.21 -33.92 1.26
C PRO A 120 6.86 -33.71 2.63
N GLU A 121 6.87 -34.74 3.48
CA GLU A 121 7.38 -34.67 4.87
C GLU A 121 8.78 -34.05 4.96
N GLU A 122 9.66 -34.36 4.00
CA GLU A 122 11.02 -33.81 3.92
C GLU A 122 11.06 -32.28 3.79
N ASP A 123 10.05 -31.69 3.16
CA ASP A 123 9.92 -30.25 2.87
C ASP A 123 9.13 -29.51 3.96
N GLN A 124 8.30 -30.20 4.75
CA GLN A 124 7.45 -29.59 5.77
C GLN A 124 8.27 -28.84 6.83
N GLY A 125 9.27 -29.49 7.43
CA GLY A 125 10.12 -28.87 8.47
C GLY A 125 10.83 -27.62 7.95
N PHE A 126 11.40 -27.70 6.74
CA PHE A 126 12.03 -26.54 6.10
C PHE A 126 11.04 -25.40 5.85
N ALA A 127 9.80 -25.71 5.44
CA ALA A 127 8.76 -24.71 5.19
C ALA A 127 8.29 -24.03 6.47
N VAL A 128 8.09 -24.79 7.56
CA VAL A 128 7.73 -24.24 8.89
C VAL A 128 8.81 -23.29 9.38
N ASP A 129 10.08 -23.73 9.40
CA ASP A 129 11.19 -22.89 9.84
C ASP A 129 11.27 -21.59 9.02
N ARG A 130 11.09 -21.69 7.70
CA ARG A 130 11.28 -20.56 6.80
C ARG A 130 10.11 -19.57 6.81
N PHE A 131 8.87 -20.04 6.81
CA PHE A 131 7.69 -19.21 6.53
C PHE A 131 6.81 -18.97 7.75
N VAL A 132 6.90 -19.81 8.78
CA VAL A 132 6.13 -19.65 10.04
C VAL A 132 7.01 -19.05 11.12
N GLN A 133 8.25 -19.52 11.25
CA GLN A 133 9.18 -19.07 12.30
C GLN A 133 10.14 -17.96 11.84
N ASP A 134 10.04 -17.53 10.58
CA ASP A 134 10.92 -16.51 9.98
C ASP A 134 12.43 -16.80 10.10
N ALA A 135 12.83 -18.07 10.18
CA ALA A 135 14.23 -18.44 10.25
C ALA A 135 14.97 -17.98 8.98
N SER A 136 16.19 -17.44 9.19
CA SER A 136 17.02 -17.01 8.08
C SER A 136 17.58 -18.20 7.31
N LEU A 137 17.82 -18.04 6.00
CA LEU A 137 18.42 -19.10 5.18
C LEU A 137 19.81 -19.56 5.69
N ARG A 138 20.52 -18.70 6.42
CA ARG A 138 21.79 -19.06 7.06
C ARG A 138 21.57 -19.95 8.28
N ALA A 139 20.63 -19.59 9.15
CA ALA A 139 20.27 -20.41 10.30
C ALA A 139 19.78 -21.81 9.87
N ILE A 140 18.91 -21.87 8.87
CA ILE A 140 18.43 -23.15 8.33
C ILE A 140 19.59 -23.96 7.71
N SER A 141 20.52 -23.29 7.01
CA SER A 141 21.72 -23.89 6.43
C SER A 141 22.65 -24.48 7.50
N GLU A 142 22.84 -23.77 8.62
CA GLU A 142 23.66 -24.22 9.75
C GLU A 142 23.03 -25.44 10.44
N VAL A 143 21.71 -25.42 10.68
CA VAL A 143 21.00 -26.52 11.34
C VAL A 143 20.95 -27.78 10.47
N THR A 144 20.68 -27.63 9.18
CA THR A 144 20.52 -28.77 8.26
C THR A 144 21.83 -29.23 7.60
N GLY A 145 22.92 -28.47 7.76
CA GLY A 145 24.19 -28.72 7.06
C GLY A 145 24.15 -28.49 5.55
N MET A 146 23.04 -27.99 5.00
CA MET A 146 22.92 -27.72 3.55
C MET A 146 23.60 -26.40 3.18
N PRO A 147 24.25 -26.27 2.01
CA PRO A 147 24.77 -24.98 1.56
C PRO A 147 23.67 -23.93 1.38
N VAL A 148 23.93 -22.67 1.78
CA VAL A 148 22.97 -21.55 1.70
C VAL A 148 22.34 -21.38 0.31
N ARG A 149 23.11 -21.64 -0.77
CA ARG A 149 22.61 -21.59 -2.15
C ARG A 149 21.51 -22.63 -2.40
N VAL A 150 21.69 -23.85 -1.89
CA VAL A 150 20.72 -24.95 -2.01
C VAL A 150 19.47 -24.62 -1.19
N ALA A 151 19.64 -24.15 0.05
CA ALA A 151 18.53 -23.67 0.88
C ALA A 151 17.73 -22.55 0.20
N SER A 152 18.41 -21.61 -0.47
CA SER A 152 17.74 -20.54 -1.22
C SER A 152 16.92 -21.06 -2.40
N LEU A 153 17.46 -22.00 -3.19
CA LEU A 153 16.74 -22.62 -4.30
C LEU A 153 15.52 -23.42 -3.81
N ARG A 154 15.70 -24.18 -2.72
CA ARG A 154 14.62 -24.93 -2.07
C ARG A 154 13.51 -24.00 -1.56
N SER A 155 13.87 -22.92 -0.87
CA SER A 155 12.92 -21.89 -0.41
C SER A 155 12.14 -21.25 -1.56
N GLN A 156 12.79 -20.99 -2.71
CA GLN A 156 12.10 -20.45 -3.90
C GLN A 156 11.13 -21.45 -4.52
N ARG A 157 11.50 -22.73 -4.60
CA ARG A 157 10.62 -23.81 -5.09
C ARG A 157 9.37 -23.92 -4.21
N LEU A 158 9.57 -23.98 -2.89
CA LEU A 158 8.49 -24.09 -1.92
C LEU A 158 7.59 -22.86 -1.91
N ALA A 159 8.15 -21.65 -2.00
CA ALA A 159 7.35 -20.43 -2.09
C ALA A 159 6.41 -20.44 -3.32
N ARG A 160 6.87 -20.96 -4.46
CA ARG A 160 6.01 -21.11 -5.65
C ARG A 160 4.90 -22.12 -5.42
N HIS A 161 5.24 -23.30 -4.92
CA HIS A 161 4.26 -24.36 -4.65
C HIS A 161 3.18 -23.88 -3.66
N LEU A 162 3.59 -23.27 -2.54
CA LEU A 162 2.65 -22.71 -1.56
C LEU A 162 1.81 -21.58 -2.15
N SER A 163 2.37 -20.75 -3.01
CA SER A 163 1.60 -19.70 -3.68
C SER A 163 0.57 -20.25 -4.67
N GLU A 164 0.89 -21.35 -5.36
CA GLU A 164 -0.04 -22.03 -6.27
C GLU A 164 -1.18 -22.68 -5.47
N SER A 165 -0.86 -23.37 -4.37
CA SER A 165 -1.85 -23.97 -3.46
C SER A 165 -2.79 -22.94 -2.83
N LEU A 166 -2.27 -21.76 -2.46
CA LEU A 166 -3.05 -20.67 -1.86
C LEU A 166 -3.71 -19.74 -2.88
N GLU A 167 -3.56 -20.00 -4.18
CA GLU A 167 -4.03 -19.14 -5.27
C GLU A 167 -3.50 -17.69 -5.19
N ILE A 168 -2.33 -17.50 -4.56
CA ILE A 168 -1.68 -16.19 -4.42
C ILE A 168 -0.79 -15.96 -5.64
N GLN A 169 -1.09 -14.91 -6.42
CA GLN A 169 -0.24 -14.52 -7.53
C GLN A 169 1.08 -13.91 -7.01
N LEU A 170 2.18 -14.68 -7.09
CA LEU A 170 3.51 -14.12 -6.90
C LEU A 170 3.85 -13.21 -8.08
N VAL A 171 4.30 -11.99 -7.80
CA VAL A 171 4.82 -11.08 -8.83
C VAL A 171 5.99 -11.81 -9.51
N PRO A 172 5.91 -12.09 -10.82
CA PRO A 172 6.97 -12.80 -11.51
C PRO A 172 8.26 -11.99 -11.37
N ARG A 173 9.34 -12.69 -10.99
CA ARG A 173 10.66 -12.07 -10.90
C ARG A 173 11.04 -11.61 -12.30
N ASN A 174 10.94 -10.31 -12.53
CA ASN A 174 11.22 -9.71 -13.82
C ASN A 174 12.71 -9.93 -14.13
N LYS A 175 13.02 -10.83 -15.06
CA LYS A 175 14.42 -11.22 -15.39
C LYS A 175 15.22 -10.02 -15.90
N ASP A 176 14.53 -9.06 -16.49
CA ASP A 176 15.10 -7.85 -17.08
C ASP A 176 15.17 -6.68 -16.10
N ALA A 177 14.61 -6.82 -14.89
CA ALA A 177 14.86 -5.82 -13.87
C ALA A 177 16.35 -5.87 -13.54
N PRO A 178 17.13 -4.81 -13.82
CA PRO A 178 18.54 -4.79 -13.49
C PRO A 178 18.61 -5.11 -12.01
N CYS A 179 19.34 -6.19 -11.69
CA CYS A 179 19.56 -6.60 -10.32
C CYS A 179 20.06 -5.34 -9.63
N ARG A 180 19.22 -4.71 -8.80
CA ARG A 180 19.63 -3.58 -7.98
C ARG A 180 20.56 -4.20 -6.96
N SER A 181 21.78 -4.50 -7.39
CA SER A 181 22.93 -4.52 -6.51
C SER A 181 22.72 -3.28 -5.67
N ARG A 182 22.48 -3.50 -4.38
CA ARG A 182 22.54 -2.42 -3.42
C ARG A 182 23.95 -1.90 -3.59
N SER A 183 24.12 -0.91 -4.45
CA SER A 183 25.26 -0.02 -4.42
C SER A 183 25.21 0.48 -3.00
N SER A 184 26.14 -0.02 -2.19
CA SER A 184 26.57 0.58 -0.96
C SER A 184 27.09 1.97 -1.31
N GLY A 185 26.17 2.86 -1.67
CA GLY A 185 26.45 4.26 -1.79
C GLY A 185 26.92 4.71 -0.41
N PRO A 186 28.00 5.49 -0.33
CA PRO A 186 28.46 6.02 0.94
C PRO A 186 27.27 6.70 1.62
N ARG A 187 27.01 6.31 2.87
CA ARG A 187 26.01 6.98 3.71
C ARG A 187 26.33 8.48 3.64
N PRO A 188 25.37 9.35 3.25
CA PRO A 188 25.60 10.78 3.37
C PRO A 188 25.92 11.05 4.84
N GLU A 189 27.13 11.55 5.08
CA GLU A 189 27.57 11.96 6.40
C GLU A 189 26.51 12.93 6.93
N SER A 190 25.98 12.56 8.09
CA SER A 190 25.02 13.34 8.84
C SER A 190 25.58 14.74 9.06
N GLU A 191 25.08 15.70 8.27
CA GLU A 191 25.15 17.11 8.54
C GLU A 191 24.75 17.35 10.00
N GLN A 192 25.73 17.78 10.79
CA GLN A 192 25.59 18.23 12.15
C GLN A 192 24.62 19.42 12.18
N ALA A 193 23.33 19.15 12.36
CA ALA A 193 22.32 20.17 12.58
C ALA A 193 22.45 20.71 14.02
N SER A 194 23.41 21.64 14.14
CA SER A 194 23.44 22.79 15.04
C SER A 194 22.14 23.01 15.83
N SER A 195 22.18 22.59 17.09
CA SER A 195 21.33 23.06 18.17
C SER A 195 21.50 24.58 18.35
N ARG A 196 20.67 25.39 17.70
CA ARG A 196 20.48 26.80 18.09
C ARG A 196 19.06 27.02 18.57
N GLY A 197 18.97 27.17 19.89
CA GLY A 197 17.75 27.39 20.63
C GLY A 197 17.00 28.64 20.16
N ARG A 198 15.68 28.55 20.21
CA ARG A 198 14.80 29.70 20.28
C ARG A 198 14.03 29.63 21.59
N ALA A 199 14.63 30.26 22.61
CA ALA A 199 13.92 30.69 23.80
C ALA A 199 12.81 31.66 23.40
N ARG A 200 11.55 31.23 23.51
CA ARG A 200 10.40 32.12 23.43
C ARG A 200 10.17 32.75 24.81
N ARG A 201 10.60 34.01 24.94
CA ARG A 201 10.04 34.97 25.89
C ARG A 201 8.52 35.04 25.69
N ARG A 202 7.74 34.70 26.71
CA ARG A 202 6.38 35.20 26.89
C ARG A 202 6.47 36.39 27.85
N ALA A 203 6.04 37.55 27.37
CA ALA A 203 5.74 38.71 28.18
C ALA A 203 4.29 39.09 27.90
N ARG A 204 3.53 39.16 29.00
CA ARG A 204 2.23 39.82 29.23
C ARG A 204 1.03 39.33 28.43
#